data_AF-A0AAU3UNZ6-F1
#
_entry.id   AF-A0AAU3UNZ6-F1
#
_cell.length_a   1.000
_cell.length_b   1.000
_cell.length_c   1.000
_cell.angle_alpha   90.00
_cell.angle_beta   90.00
_cell.angle_gamma   90.00
#
_symmetry.space_group_name_H-M   'P 1'
#
loop_
_entity.id
_entity.type
_entity.pdbx_description
1 polymer ?
#
loop_
_entity_poly.entity_id
_entity_poly.type
_entity_poly.pdbx_seq_one_letter_code
_entity_poly.pdbx_strand_id
1 'polypeptide(L)'
;MTLGEGFEIPPFDNAADITRSTRTQPGEVLADSRNWAGFALLFAAGISVVIAVTAFTAGRQTPGTVAAVLAGVAMLGGLGLIVVEFRRRTAARTALDAPIRWRSYEPSQD
;
A
#
# COMPACT_ATOMS: atom_id res chain seq x y z
N MET A 1 -8.47 -8.24 -54.65
CA MET A 1 -8.09 -8.70 -53.30
C MET A 1 -7.20 -7.64 -52.69
N THR A 2 -7.78 -6.73 -51.90
CA THR A 2 -7.04 -5.73 -51.13
C THR A 2 -6.72 -6.36 -49.77
N LEU A 3 -5.43 -6.52 -49.48
CA LEU A 3 -4.98 -6.98 -48.16
C LEU A 3 -5.28 -5.89 -47.14
N GLY A 4 -5.72 -6.35 -45.96
CA GLY A 4 -6.44 -5.57 -44.98
C GLY A 4 -5.69 -4.34 -44.47
N GLU A 5 -6.50 -3.38 -44.05
CA GLU A 5 -6.09 -2.15 -43.38
C GLU A 5 -5.03 -2.44 -42.33
N GLY A 6 -3.87 -1.82 -42.52
CA GLY A 6 -2.77 -1.91 -41.57
C GLY A 6 -3.29 -1.45 -40.22
N PHE A 7 -3.17 -2.31 -39.21
CA PHE A 7 -3.29 -1.93 -37.82
C PHE A 7 -2.19 -0.89 -37.54
N GLU A 8 -2.54 0.40 -37.71
CA GLU A 8 -1.67 1.52 -37.36
C GLU A 8 -1.57 1.55 -35.83
N ILE A 9 -0.38 1.26 -35.32
CA ILE A 9 -0.12 1.38 -33.89
C ILE A 9 -0.26 2.87 -33.56
N PRO A 10 -1.22 3.27 -32.70
CA PRO A 10 -1.38 4.68 -32.34
C PRO A 10 -0.05 5.22 -31.77
N PRO A 11 0.30 6.49 -32.05
CA PRO A 11 1.54 7.07 -31.57
C PRO A 11 1.67 6.88 -30.06
N PHE A 12 2.83 6.38 -29.63
CA PHE A 12 3.12 6.01 -28.23
C PHE A 12 3.02 7.20 -27.25
N ASP A 13 2.83 8.43 -27.74
CA ASP A 13 2.66 9.64 -26.94
C ASP A 13 1.38 9.64 -26.08
N ASN A 14 0.39 8.81 -26.43
CA ASN A 14 -0.83 8.62 -25.62
C ASN A 14 -0.78 7.34 -24.75
N ALA A 15 0.33 6.58 -24.78
CA ALA A 15 0.50 5.48 -23.84
C ALA A 15 0.47 6.07 -22.43
N ALA A 16 -0.33 5.47 -21.54
CA ALA A 16 -0.36 5.90 -20.15
C ALA A 16 1.07 5.90 -19.61
N ASP A 17 1.63 7.10 -19.40
CA ASP A 17 2.96 7.28 -18.83
C ASP A 17 2.91 6.85 -17.36
N ILE A 18 3.04 5.54 -17.17
CA ILE A 18 3.10 4.86 -15.88
C ILE A 18 4.33 5.27 -15.07
N THR A 19 5.33 5.92 -15.70
CA THR A 19 6.51 6.43 -15.00
C THR A 19 6.31 7.81 -14.40
N ARG A 20 5.34 8.60 -14.90
CA ARG A 20 4.95 9.90 -14.33
C ARG A 20 3.61 9.91 -13.60
N SER A 21 2.87 8.80 -13.62
CA SER A 21 1.61 8.68 -12.89
C SER A 21 1.81 8.75 -11.37
N THR A 22 1.19 9.72 -10.72
CA THR A 22 1.10 9.83 -9.25
C THR A 22 0.05 8.87 -8.65
N ARG A 23 -0.63 8.09 -9.49
CA ARG A 23 -1.65 7.12 -9.05
C ARG A 23 -0.96 5.93 -8.39
N THR A 24 -1.48 5.50 -7.24
CA THR A 24 -0.96 4.31 -6.53
C THR A 24 -1.02 3.10 -7.45
N GLN A 25 0.15 2.50 -7.71
CA GLN A 25 0.21 1.30 -8.52
C GLN A 25 -0.20 0.07 -7.68
N PRO A 26 -0.92 -0.90 -8.26
CA PRO A 26 -1.17 -2.17 -7.60
C PRO A 26 0.14 -2.80 -7.12
N GLY A 27 0.23 -3.15 -5.83
CA GLY A 27 1.43 -3.76 -5.24
C GLY A 27 2.46 -2.78 -4.64
N GLU A 28 2.32 -1.47 -4.86
CA GLU A 28 3.25 -0.45 -4.30
C GLU A 28 3.34 -0.53 -2.77
N VAL A 29 2.24 -0.86 -2.11
CA VAL A 29 2.17 -1.03 -0.64
C VAL A 29 3.00 -2.24 -0.17
N LEU A 30 3.03 -3.32 -0.96
CA LEU A 30 3.80 -4.54 -0.65
C LEU A 30 5.29 -4.38 -0.99
N ALA A 31 5.60 -3.64 -2.05
CA ALA A 31 6.97 -3.40 -2.48
C ALA A 31 7.73 -2.45 -1.55
N ASP A 32 7.02 -1.62 -0.79
CA ASP A 32 7.64 -0.63 0.09
C ASP A 32 8.22 -1.25 1.36
N SER A 33 9.55 -1.22 1.48
CA SER A 33 10.32 -1.74 2.62
C SER A 33 9.88 -1.16 3.97
N ARG A 34 9.31 0.05 4.03
CA ARG A 34 8.80 0.64 5.27
C ARG A 34 7.57 -0.09 5.82
N ASN A 35 6.77 -0.71 4.96
CA ASN A 35 5.59 -1.48 5.38
C ASN A 35 5.95 -2.89 5.87
N TRP A 36 7.15 -3.39 5.56
CA TRP A 36 7.56 -4.76 5.91
C TRP A 36 7.60 -5.00 7.41
N ALA A 37 7.97 -3.98 8.22
CA ALA A 37 7.92 -4.09 9.67
C ALA A 37 6.49 -4.36 10.17
N GLY A 38 5.49 -3.66 9.61
CA GLY A 38 4.09 -3.88 9.93
C GLY A 38 3.61 -5.27 9.50
N PHE A 39 3.94 -5.70 8.29
CA PHE A 39 3.59 -7.03 7.79
C PHE A 39 4.24 -8.16 8.59
N ALA A 40 5.51 -8.00 8.99
CA ALA A 40 6.21 -8.97 9.83
C ALA A 40 5.53 -9.13 11.20
N LEU A 41 5.10 -8.03 11.81
CA LEU A 41 4.33 -8.07 13.07
C LEU A 41 2.98 -8.74 12.89
N LEU A 42 2.25 -8.45 11.79
CA LEU A 42 0.97 -9.13 11.49
C LEU A 42 1.17 -10.63 11.27
N PHE A 43 2.24 -11.03 10.59
CA PHE A 43 2.57 -12.45 10.40
C PHE A 43 2.90 -13.14 11.73
N ALA A 44 3.73 -12.51 12.57
CA ALA A 44 4.03 -13.00 13.90
C ALA A 44 2.78 -13.09 14.80
N ALA A 45 1.85 -12.13 14.67
CA ALA A 45 0.56 -12.19 15.34
C ALA A 45 -0.24 -13.42 14.90
N GLY A 46 -0.32 -13.69 13.60
CA GLY A 46 -0.98 -14.88 13.05
C GLY A 46 -0.41 -16.18 13.61
N ILE A 47 0.92 -16.33 13.64
CA ILE A 47 1.58 -17.49 14.25
C ILE A 47 1.23 -17.60 15.74
N SER A 48 1.27 -16.49 16.46
CA SER A 48 0.98 -16.45 17.89
C SER A 48 -0.47 -16.86 18.21
N VAL A 49 -1.43 -16.50 17.35
CA VAL A 49 -2.83 -16.96 17.47
C VAL A 49 -2.91 -18.48 17.31
N VAL A 50 -2.25 -19.06 16.31
CA VAL A 50 -2.24 -20.51 16.09
C VAL A 50 -1.65 -21.25 17.30
N ILE A 51 -0.56 -20.71 17.87
CA ILE A 51 0.06 -21.25 19.08
C ILE A 51 -0.91 -21.15 20.27
N ALA A 52 -1.56 -20.00 20.45
CA ALA A 52 -2.50 -19.79 21.55
C ALA A 52 -3.66 -20.78 21.49
N VAL A 53 -4.29 -20.92 20.32
CA VAL A 53 -5.38 -21.88 20.09
C VAL A 53 -4.91 -23.31 20.39
N THR A 54 -3.75 -23.70 19.87
CA THR A 54 -3.17 -25.05 20.10
C THR A 54 -2.87 -25.30 21.60
N ALA A 55 -2.40 -24.29 22.31
CA ALA A 55 -2.13 -24.41 23.74
C ALA A 55 -3.42 -24.55 24.56
N PHE A 56 -4.46 -23.76 24.23
CA PHE A 56 -5.75 -23.85 24.90
C PHE A 56 -6.46 -25.18 24.61
N THR A 57 -6.41 -25.69 23.38
CA THR A 57 -6.97 -27.02 23.05
C THR A 57 -6.22 -28.15 23.76
N ALA A 58 -4.92 -27.98 24.02
CA ALA A 58 -4.13 -28.90 24.85
C ALA A 58 -4.31 -28.70 26.37
N GLY A 59 -5.26 -27.86 26.81
CA GLY A 59 -5.52 -27.58 28.23
C GLY A 59 -4.46 -26.72 28.94
N ARG A 60 -3.51 -26.15 28.20
CA ARG A 60 -2.41 -25.35 28.76
C ARG A 60 -2.78 -23.86 28.81
N GLN A 61 -3.39 -23.45 29.92
CA GLN A 61 -3.88 -22.08 30.15
C GLN A 61 -2.76 -21.03 30.05
N THR A 62 -1.70 -21.15 30.87
CA THR A 62 -0.63 -20.14 30.94
C THR A 62 0.07 -19.86 29.59
N PRO A 63 0.60 -20.87 28.86
CA PRO A 63 1.24 -20.58 27.56
C PRO A 63 0.22 -20.10 26.51
N GLY A 64 -1.04 -20.54 26.58
CA GLY A 64 -2.11 -20.03 25.72
C GLY A 64 -2.35 -18.54 25.94
N THR A 65 -2.43 -18.10 27.20
CA THR A 65 -2.60 -16.69 27.55
C THR A 65 -1.41 -15.85 27.10
N VAL A 66 -0.18 -16.31 27.32
CA VAL A 66 1.04 -15.59 26.87
C VAL A 66 1.05 -15.42 25.36
N ALA A 67 0.77 -16.48 24.60
CA ALA A 67 0.70 -16.42 23.15
C ALA A 67 -0.42 -15.50 22.65
N ALA A 68 -1.58 -15.50 23.32
CA ALA A 68 -2.69 -14.60 23.00
C ALA A 68 -2.35 -13.12 23.23
N VAL A 69 -1.64 -12.80 24.32
CA VAL A 69 -1.17 -11.43 24.59
C VAL A 69 -0.15 -10.99 23.54
N LEU A 70 0.83 -11.85 23.22
CA LEU A 70 1.81 -11.57 22.17
C LEU A 70 1.13 -11.34 20.81
N ALA A 71 0.12 -12.14 20.48
CA ALA A 71 -0.69 -11.95 19.28
C ALA A 71 -1.37 -10.58 19.27
N GLY A 72 -2.00 -10.18 20.38
CA GLY A 72 -2.67 -8.88 20.50
C GLY A 72 -1.70 -7.71 20.33
N VAL A 73 -0.54 -7.73 20.99
CA VAL A 73 0.47 -6.67 20.89
C VAL A 73 1.04 -6.60 19.47
N ALA A 74 1.39 -7.74 18.87
CA ALA A 74 1.92 -7.79 17.51
C ALA A 74 0.88 -7.33 16.47
N MET A 75 -0.40 -7.69 16.66
CA MET A 75 -1.49 -7.27 15.78
C MET A 75 -1.69 -5.74 15.84
N LEU A 76 -1.79 -5.18 17.05
CA LEU A 76 -1.98 -3.74 17.23
C LEU A 76 -0.76 -2.94 16.75
N GLY A 77 0.45 -3.43 17.04
CA GLY A 77 1.69 -2.82 16.55
C GLY A 77 1.81 -2.86 15.03
N GLY A 78 1.58 -4.02 14.42
CA GLY A 78 1.66 -4.21 12.97
C GLY A 78 0.63 -3.36 12.21
N LEU A 79 -0.63 -3.42 12.65
CA LEU A 79 -1.70 -2.60 12.07
C LEU A 79 -1.44 -1.10 12.27
N GLY A 80 -0.99 -0.70 13.46
CA GLY A 80 -0.66 0.68 13.78
C GLY A 80 0.42 1.26 12.88
N LEU A 81 1.50 0.50 12.63
CA LEU A 81 2.57 0.92 11.72
C LEU A 81 2.07 1.14 10.29
N ILE A 82 1.28 0.20 9.75
CA ILE A 82 0.72 0.30 8.40
C ILE A 82 -0.22 1.51 8.30
N VAL A 83 -1.08 1.71 9.30
CA VAL A 83 -2.02 2.84 9.32
C VAL A 83 -1.29 4.18 9.43
N VAL A 84 -0.26 4.29 10.26
CA VAL A 84 0.54 5.53 10.37
C VAL A 84 1.19 5.86 9.05
N GLU A 85 1.77 4.87 8.36
CA GLU A 85 2.41 5.08 7.07
C GLU A 85 1.40 5.45 5.97
N PHE A 86 0.24 4.79 5.96
CA PHE A 86 -0.86 5.15 5.07
C PHE A 86 -1.29 6.61 5.27
N ARG A 87 -1.49 7.03 6.52
CA ARG A 87 -1.87 8.42 6.86
C ARG A 87 -0.79 9.43 6.46
N ARG A 88 0.49 9.12 6.67
CA ARG A 88 1.60 9.98 6.25
C ARG A 88 1.57 10.24 4.74
N ARG A 89 1.33 9.19 3.95
CA ARG A 89 1.23 9.31 2.48
C ARG A 89 0.02 10.11 2.05
N THR A 90 -1.14 9.84 2.64
CA THR A 90 -2.36 10.61 2.31
C THR A 90 -2.15 12.09 2.60
N ALA A 91 -1.58 12.44 3.77
CA ALA A 91 -1.30 13.83 4.13
C ALA A 91 -0.29 14.51 3.17
N ALA A 92 0.79 13.80 2.79
CA ALA A 92 1.77 14.32 1.84
C ALA A 92 1.16 14.56 0.44
N ARG A 93 0.25 13.68 -0.01
CA ARG A 93 -0.46 13.83 -1.28
C ARG A 93 -1.41 15.03 -1.28
N THR A 94 -2.22 15.18 -0.22
CA THR A 94 -3.11 16.34 -0.10
C THR A 94 -2.36 17.67 -0.12
N ALA A 95 -1.13 17.72 0.38
CA ALA A 95 -0.29 18.91 0.31
C ALA A 95 0.22 19.22 -1.12
N LEU A 96 0.45 18.19 -1.95
CA LEU A 96 0.85 18.34 -3.35
C LEU A 96 -0.33 18.61 -4.29
N ASP A 97 -1.52 18.09 -3.96
CA ASP A 97 -2.78 18.31 -4.69
C ASP A 97 -3.45 19.65 -4.31
N ALA A 98 -2.84 20.46 -3.43
CA ALA A 98 -3.20 21.86 -3.27
C ALA A 98 -3.21 22.49 -4.68
N PRO A 99 -4.28 23.20 -5.08
CA PRO A 99 -4.54 23.48 -6.48
C PRO A 99 -3.30 24.13 -7.08
N ILE A 100 -2.69 23.43 -8.03
CA ILE A 100 -1.77 24.03 -8.97
C ILE A 100 -2.64 25.07 -9.68
N ARG A 101 -2.60 26.30 -9.16
CA ARG A 101 -3.07 27.51 -9.81
C ARG A 101 -2.25 27.54 -11.08
N TRP A 102 -2.76 26.91 -12.14
CA TRP A 102 -2.28 27.05 -13.50
C TRP A 102 -2.09 28.54 -13.65
N ARG A 103 -0.81 28.91 -13.59
CA ARG A 103 -0.37 30.28 -13.74
C ARG A 103 -0.98 30.70 -15.05
N SER A 104 -1.89 31.66 -14.99
CA SER A 104 -2.57 32.25 -16.12
C SER A 104 -1.55 32.47 -17.22
N TYR A 105 -1.61 31.62 -18.26
CA TYR A 105 -0.94 31.90 -19.51
C TYR A 105 -1.73 33.05 -20.11
N GLU A 106 -1.41 34.28 -19.71
CA GLU A 106 -1.79 35.46 -20.48
C GLU A 106 -0.91 35.39 -21.74
N PRO A 107 -1.50 35.16 -22.93
CA PRO A 107 -0.73 35.26 -24.15
C PRO A 107 -0.26 36.71 -24.28
N SER A 108 1.06 36.93 -24.32
CA SER A 108 1.64 38.21 -24.68
C SER A 108 1.11 38.61 -26.06
N GLN A 109 0.31 39.67 -26.11
CA GLN A 109 -0.16 40.31 -27.33
C GLN A 109 0.99 41.16 -27.87
N ASP A 110 1.97 40.51 -28.51
CA ASP A 110 3.02 41.17 -29.29
C ASP A 110 2.81 40.87 -30.78
#